data_AF-A0ABD2TXX8-F1
#
_entry.id   AF-A0ABD2TXX8-F1
#
_cell.length_a   1.000
_cell.length_b   1.000
_cell.length_c   1.000
_cell.angle_alpha   90.00
_cell.angle_beta   90.00
_cell.angle_gamma   90.00
#
_symmetry.space_group_name_H-M   'P 1'
#
loop_
_entity.id
_entity.type
_entity.pdbx_description
1 polymer ?
#
loop_
_entity_poly.entity_id
_entity_poly.type
_entity_poly.pdbx_seq_one_letter_code
_entity_poly.pdbx_strand_id
1 'polypeptide(L)'
;MSVHGVEITLSEEVLGIILDIPCKVNRSVKGCKASIDYVQRATKFGDLKCTWVPKRFIKGEHQLYFEFVKMVLLPRTEKRIVASLTNLFVMEQLDTYEAINLSGIMLEHMHRIMTVKNGKHGITYKYL
;
A
#
# COMPACT_ATOMS: atom_id res chain seq x y z
N MET A 1 8.00 -19.33 8.73
CA MET A 1 6.87 -19.69 9.63
C MET A 1 6.85 -21.20 9.72
N SER A 2 6.77 -21.84 10.89
CA SER A 2 6.72 -23.32 10.94
C SER A 2 5.31 -23.83 11.22
N VAL A 3 4.89 -24.84 10.46
CA VAL A 3 3.65 -25.60 10.71
C VAL A 3 4.04 -27.06 10.84
N HIS A 4 3.73 -27.68 11.98
CA HIS A 4 4.14 -29.06 12.30
C HIS A 4 5.66 -29.32 12.14
N GLY A 5 6.51 -28.34 12.49
CA GLY A 5 7.96 -28.48 12.39
C GLY A 5 8.53 -28.31 10.98
N VAL A 6 7.68 -28.12 9.96
CA VAL A 6 8.11 -27.78 8.60
C VAL A 6 8.23 -26.27 8.49
N GLU A 7 9.42 -25.78 8.14
CA GLU A 7 9.63 -24.37 7.84
C GLU A 7 8.99 -24.01 6.50
N ILE A 8 7.93 -23.22 6.56
CA ILE A 8 7.26 -22.63 5.40
C ILE A 8 7.90 -21.25 5.17
N THR A 9 8.55 -21.13 4.02
CA THR A 9 9.10 -19.89 3.48
C THR A 9 8.21 -19.44 2.33
N LEU A 10 7.61 -18.26 2.46
CA LEU A 10 6.78 -17.65 1.42
C LEU A 10 7.50 -16.38 0.92
N SER A 11 8.21 -16.51 -0.21
CA SER A 11 8.82 -15.36 -0.89
C SER A 11 7.82 -14.66 -1.81
N GLU A 12 8.15 -13.45 -2.24
CA GLU A 12 7.33 -12.69 -3.20
C GLU A 12 7.08 -13.49 -4.48
N GLU A 13 8.14 -14.10 -5.03
CA GLU A 13 8.09 -14.93 -6.23
C GLU A 13 7.15 -16.14 -6.07
N VAL A 14 7.28 -16.86 -4.94
CA VAL A 14 6.41 -18.02 -4.65
C VAL A 14 4.96 -17.58 -4.53
N LEU A 15 4.69 -16.46 -3.84
CA LEU A 15 3.33 -15.94 -3.72
C LEU A 15 2.79 -15.47 -5.08
N GLY A 16 3.62 -14.83 -5.92
CA GLY A 16 3.22 -14.44 -7.28
C GLY A 16 2.85 -15.63 -8.15
N ILE A 17 3.60 -16.73 -8.07
CA ILE A 17 3.28 -17.98 -8.77
C ILE A 17 1.94 -18.54 -8.27
N ILE A 18 1.72 -18.59 -6.96
CA ILE A 18 0.47 -19.09 -6.36
C ILE A 18 -0.75 -18.27 -6.83
N LEU A 19 -0.59 -16.95 -6.93
CA LEU A 19 -1.67 -16.04 -7.29
C LEU A 19 -1.81 -15.83 -8.81
N ASP A 20 -0.93 -16.41 -9.62
CA ASP A 20 -0.81 -16.18 -11.06
C ASP A 20 -0.63 -14.68 -11.41
N ILE A 21 0.24 -13.99 -10.66
CA ILE A 21 0.52 -12.56 -10.82
C ILE A 21 1.98 -12.35 -11.26
N PRO A 22 2.25 -11.48 -12.26
CA PRO A 22 3.61 -11.17 -12.70
C PRO A 22 4.47 -10.60 -11.56
N CYS A 23 5.43 -11.39 -11.07
CA CYS A 23 6.32 -10.99 -9.97
C CYS A 23 7.55 -10.17 -10.40
N LYS A 24 7.70 -9.85 -11.70
CA LYS A 24 8.90 -9.17 -12.23
C LYS A 24 9.07 -7.71 -11.81
N VAL A 25 8.16 -7.16 -11.02
CA VAL A 25 8.23 -5.77 -10.56
C VAL A 25 8.96 -5.73 -9.22
N ASN A 26 10.28 -5.56 -9.25
CA ASN A 26 11.11 -5.49 -8.03
C ASN A 26 10.94 -4.20 -7.19
N ARG A 27 9.87 -3.41 -7.40
CA ARG A 27 9.67 -2.16 -6.66
C ARG A 27 8.85 -2.42 -5.40
N SER A 28 9.52 -2.46 -4.26
CA SER A 28 8.84 -2.19 -2.98
C SER A 28 8.28 -0.77 -3.03
N VAL A 29 7.06 -0.60 -2.50
CA VAL A 29 6.38 0.70 -2.42
C VAL A 29 6.95 1.54 -1.26
N LYS A 30 7.66 0.92 -0.32
CA LYS A 30 8.16 1.57 0.88
C LYS A 30 9.28 2.54 0.54
N GLY A 31 9.13 3.79 0.98
CA GLY A 31 10.11 4.85 0.72
C GLY A 31 10.00 5.49 -0.68
N CYS A 32 9.18 4.94 -1.57
CA CYS A 32 8.85 5.58 -2.84
C CYS A 32 8.02 6.85 -2.63
N LYS A 33 8.21 7.81 -3.53
CA LYS A 33 7.51 9.09 -3.55
C LYS A 33 6.92 9.30 -4.93
N ALA A 34 5.74 9.91 -4.96
CA ALA A 34 5.16 10.34 -6.22
C ALA A 34 6.01 11.45 -6.87
N SER A 35 5.89 11.59 -8.19
CA SER A 35 6.45 12.73 -8.91
C SER A 35 5.79 14.05 -8.47
N ILE A 36 6.53 15.15 -8.59
CA ILE A 36 6.02 16.50 -8.31
C ILE A 36 4.84 16.80 -9.24
N ASP A 37 4.97 16.45 -10.51
CA ASP A 37 3.94 16.66 -11.53
C ASP A 37 2.64 15.95 -11.15
N TYR A 38 2.72 14.69 -10.73
CA TYR A 38 1.54 13.96 -10.27
C TYR A 38 0.91 14.63 -9.04
N VAL A 39 1.70 15.04 -8.04
CA VAL A 39 1.16 15.70 -6.83
C VAL A 39 0.44 17.01 -7.17
N GLN A 40 0.98 17.80 -8.10
CA GLN A 40 0.35 19.04 -8.57
C GLN A 40 -0.95 18.75 -9.34
N ARG A 41 -0.95 17.71 -10.18
CA ARG A 41 -2.15 17.30 -10.92
C ARG A 41 -3.23 16.74 -9.99
N ALA A 42 -2.87 15.88 -9.05
CA ALA A 42 -3.79 15.12 -8.22
C ALA A 42 -4.27 15.87 -6.97
N THR A 43 -3.59 16.94 -6.55
CA THR A 43 -3.92 17.68 -5.33
C THR A 43 -4.12 19.17 -5.58
N LYS A 44 -4.73 19.85 -4.60
CA LYS A 44 -4.85 21.32 -4.56
C LYS A 44 -3.56 22.00 -4.08
N PHE A 45 -2.50 21.23 -3.79
CA PHE A 45 -1.20 21.74 -3.37
C PHE A 45 -0.24 21.76 -4.57
N GLY A 46 0.59 22.81 -4.64
CA GLY A 46 1.55 23.01 -5.71
C GLY A 46 2.95 22.45 -5.46
N ASP A 47 3.23 21.89 -4.26
CA ASP A 47 4.61 21.55 -3.86
C ASP A 47 4.69 20.28 -2.99
N LEU A 48 5.78 19.52 -3.17
CA LEU A 48 6.05 18.20 -2.57
C LEU A 48 6.54 18.28 -1.11
N LYS A 49 6.62 19.49 -0.53
CA LYS A 49 7.01 19.69 0.87
C LYS A 49 6.00 19.10 1.86
N CYS A 50 4.78 18.82 1.42
CA CYS A 50 3.79 18.15 2.24
C CYS A 50 4.10 16.65 2.33
N THR A 51 4.56 16.20 3.50
CA THR A 51 4.72 14.78 3.84
C THR A 51 3.40 14.01 3.86
N TRP A 52 2.27 14.72 3.94
CA TRP A 52 0.92 14.16 3.98
C TRP A 52 -0.09 15.11 3.32
N VAL A 53 -1.08 14.55 2.62
CA VAL A 53 -2.15 15.31 1.94
C VAL A 53 -3.52 14.87 2.47
N PRO A 54 -4.29 15.77 3.11
CA PRO A 54 -5.66 15.43 3.52
C PRO A 54 -6.58 15.19 2.32
N LYS A 55 -7.49 14.20 2.42
CA LYS A 55 -8.41 13.79 1.34
C LYS A 55 -9.16 14.97 0.69
N ARG A 56 -9.61 15.94 1.48
CA ARG A 56 -10.34 17.14 0.99
C ARG A 56 -9.55 18.01 -0.01
N PHE A 57 -8.22 17.83 -0.05
CA PHE A 57 -7.33 18.52 -0.96
C PHE A 57 -6.91 17.65 -2.16
N ILE A 58 -7.34 16.39 -2.21
CA ILE A 58 -7.19 15.54 -3.40
C ILE A 58 -8.32 15.89 -4.37
N LYS A 59 -8.00 16.01 -5.66
CA LYS A 59 -8.95 16.34 -6.72
C LYS A 59 -9.80 15.10 -7.08
N GLY A 60 -10.97 15.34 -7.69
CA GLY A 60 -12.09 14.39 -7.81
C GLY A 60 -11.70 12.95 -8.13
N GLU A 61 -11.20 12.68 -9.34
CA GLU A 61 -10.85 11.32 -9.80
C GLU A 61 -9.79 10.65 -8.91
N HIS A 62 -8.79 11.41 -8.45
CA HIS A 62 -7.75 10.89 -7.57
C HIS A 62 -8.25 10.59 -6.15
N GLN A 63 -9.43 11.08 -5.74
CA GLN A 63 -10.04 10.63 -4.48
C GLN A 63 -10.48 9.16 -4.55
N LEU A 64 -10.87 8.67 -5.72
CA LEU A 64 -11.20 7.26 -5.91
C LEU A 64 -9.95 6.40 -5.77
N TYR A 65 -8.84 6.80 -6.39
CA TYR A 65 -7.54 6.14 -6.19
C TYR A 65 -7.13 6.18 -4.72
N PHE A 66 -7.31 7.30 -4.02
CA PHE A 66 -7.02 7.37 -2.59
C PHE A 66 -7.83 6.34 -1.79
N GLU A 67 -9.13 6.23 -2.01
CA GLU A 67 -9.97 5.26 -1.29
C GLU A 67 -9.57 3.82 -1.61
N PHE A 68 -9.35 3.50 -2.90
CA PHE A 68 -8.92 2.17 -3.30
C PHE A 68 -7.56 1.79 -2.68
N VAL A 69 -6.56 2.68 -2.78
CA VAL A 69 -5.23 2.48 -2.20
C VAL A 69 -5.31 2.31 -0.69
N LYS A 70 -6.15 3.09 0.00
CA LYS A 70 -6.28 3.09 1.46
C LYS A 70 -7.02 1.87 2.01
N MET A 71 -8.04 1.41 1.29
CA MET A 71 -8.94 0.34 1.75
C MET A 71 -8.50 -1.05 1.29
N VAL A 72 -7.92 -1.14 0.09
CA VAL A 72 -7.66 -2.42 -0.57
C VAL A 72 -6.17 -2.73 -0.63
N LEU A 73 -5.36 -1.80 -1.14
CA LEU A 73 -3.95 -2.10 -1.44
C LEU A 73 -3.03 -1.97 -0.23
N LEU A 74 -3.01 -0.80 0.42
CA LEU A 74 -2.09 -0.51 1.51
C LEU A 74 -2.74 -0.81 2.87
N PRO A 75 -1.94 -1.17 3.88
CA PRO A 75 -2.50 -1.60 5.14
C PRO A 75 -3.09 -0.40 5.85
N ARG A 76 -4.22 -0.61 6.52
CA ARG A 76 -4.94 0.46 7.19
C ARG A 76 -4.01 1.16 8.20
N THR A 77 -3.85 2.47 8.00
CA THR A 77 -3.22 3.38 8.96
C THR A 77 -4.30 4.14 9.73
N GLU A 78 -3.98 4.57 10.95
CA GLU A 78 -4.94 5.27 11.83
C GLU A 78 -5.49 6.57 11.20
N LYS A 79 -4.69 7.24 10.38
CA LYS A 79 -5.05 8.49 9.71
C LYS A 79 -5.91 8.25 8.46
N ARG A 80 -7.17 7.88 8.65
CA ARG A 80 -8.11 7.49 7.57
C ARG A 80 -8.32 8.56 6.49
N ILE A 81 -8.21 9.83 6.83
CA ILE A 81 -8.50 10.97 5.95
C ILE A 81 -7.26 11.61 5.33
N VAL A 82 -6.11 10.95 5.41
CA VAL A 82 -4.81 11.50 5.00
C VAL A 82 -4.06 10.51 4.11
N ALA A 83 -3.59 11.01 2.96
CA ALA A 83 -2.66 10.34 2.07
C ALA A 83 -1.22 10.59 2.52
N SER A 84 -0.45 9.52 2.69
CA SER A 84 1.01 9.59 2.86
C SER A 84 1.71 9.71 1.50
N LEU A 85 3.03 9.93 1.50
CA LEU A 85 3.86 9.86 0.30
C LEU A 85 3.72 8.52 -0.43
N THR A 86 3.70 7.42 0.32
CA THR A 86 3.49 6.07 -0.22
C THR A 86 2.12 5.93 -0.87
N ASN A 87 1.05 6.49 -0.28
CA ASN A 87 -0.26 6.47 -0.89
C ASN A 87 -0.25 7.23 -2.23
N LEU A 88 0.33 8.43 -2.25
CA LEU A 88 0.42 9.24 -3.48
C LEU A 88 1.22 8.52 -4.58
N PHE A 89 2.31 7.83 -4.22
CA PHE A 89 3.09 7.04 -5.17
C PHE A 89 2.27 5.90 -5.77
N VAL A 90 1.55 5.12 -4.96
CA VAL A 90 0.68 4.04 -5.47
C VAL A 90 -0.44 4.62 -6.34
N MET A 91 -1.03 5.74 -5.93
CA MET A 91 -2.05 6.41 -6.74
C MET A 91 -1.49 6.86 -8.10
N GLU A 92 -0.24 7.34 -8.16
CA GLU A 92 0.43 7.65 -9.42
C GLU A 92 0.62 6.41 -10.29
N GLN A 93 1.08 5.30 -9.72
CA GLN A 93 1.25 4.06 -10.51
C GLN A 93 -0.07 3.58 -11.10
N LEU A 94 -1.18 3.72 -10.36
CA LEU A 94 -2.52 3.41 -10.87
C LEU A 94 -2.93 4.37 -11.99
N ASP A 95 -2.65 5.66 -11.85
CA ASP A 95 -2.93 6.70 -12.85
C ASP A 95 -2.15 6.48 -14.16
N THR A 96 -0.90 6.01 -14.05
CA THR A 96 -0.03 5.75 -15.19
C THR A 96 -0.08 4.31 -15.71
N TYR A 97 -0.97 3.47 -15.15
CA TYR A 97 -1.05 2.04 -15.47
C TYR A 97 0.28 1.28 -15.30
N GLU A 98 1.14 1.76 -14.40
CA GLU A 98 2.40 1.12 -14.06
C GLU A 98 2.16 -0.04 -13.11
N ALA A 99 2.95 -1.10 -13.28
CA ALA A 99 2.78 -2.30 -12.50
C ALA A 99 3.24 -2.11 -11.05
N ILE A 100 2.52 -2.75 -10.12
CA ILE A 100 2.77 -2.66 -8.67
C ILE A 100 3.05 -4.07 -8.15
N ASN A 101 4.05 -4.22 -7.29
CA ASN A 101 4.38 -5.50 -6.67
C ASN A 101 3.33 -5.88 -5.60
N LEU A 102 2.21 -6.46 -6.05
CA LEU A 102 1.12 -6.84 -5.15
C LEU A 102 1.55 -7.94 -4.17
N SER A 103 2.35 -8.91 -4.62
CA SER A 103 2.88 -9.98 -3.77
C SER A 103 3.70 -9.43 -2.60
N GLY A 104 4.59 -8.47 -2.87
CA GLY A 104 5.37 -7.78 -1.83
C GLY A 104 4.49 -7.04 -0.82
N ILE A 105 3.49 -6.30 -1.31
CA ILE A 105 2.52 -5.60 -0.44
C ILE A 105 1.77 -6.60 0.47
N MET A 106 1.32 -7.73 -0.07
CA MET A 106 0.62 -8.76 0.70
C MET A 106 1.50 -9.38 1.77
N LEU A 107 2.76 -9.68 1.47
CA LEU A 107 3.71 -10.22 2.44
C LEU A 107 4.02 -9.23 3.56
N GLU A 108 4.19 -7.94 3.25
CA GLU A 108 4.33 -6.89 4.27
C GLU A 108 3.12 -6.87 5.22
N HIS A 109 1.89 -7.01 4.69
CA HIS A 109 0.67 -7.04 5.51
C HIS A 109 0.62 -8.28 6.39
N MET A 110 0.90 -9.46 5.83
CA MET A 110 0.94 -10.71 6.59
C MET A 110 1.97 -10.63 7.71
N HIS A 111 3.18 -10.15 7.41
CA HIS A 111 4.22 -9.96 8.42
C HIS A 111 3.76 -8.99 9.53
N ARG A 112 3.17 -7.84 9.18
CA ARG A 112 2.64 -6.89 10.18
C ARG A 112 1.59 -7.53 11.07
N ILE A 113 0.67 -8.31 10.52
CA ILE A 113 -0.37 -9.01 11.30
C ILE A 113 0.27 -10.04 12.25
N MET A 114 1.28 -10.77 11.77
CA MET A 114 1.95 -11.80 12.57
C MET A 114 2.80 -11.23 13.71
N THR A 115 3.49 -10.10 13.52
CA THR A 115 4.38 -9.51 14.54
C THR A 115 3.67 -8.66 15.60
N VAL A 116 2.48 -8.13 15.30
CA VAL A 116 1.68 -7.34 16.26
C VAL A 116 1.13 -8.18 17.44
N LYS A 117 1.26 -9.51 17.40
CA LYS A 117 0.84 -10.41 18.49
C LYS A 117 1.52 -10.19 19.86
N ASN A 118 2.61 -9.41 19.95
CA ASN A 118 3.35 -9.22 21.21
C ASN A 118 3.00 -7.96 22.04
N GLY A 119 1.94 -7.22 21.70
CA GLY A 119 1.48 -6.13 22.57
C GLY A 119 0.44 -5.22 21.93
N LYS A 120 -0.85 -5.47 22.23
CA LYS A 120 -2.00 -4.59 21.93
C LYS A 120 -2.15 -4.13 20.47
N HIS A 121 -2.78 -4.96 19.64
CA HIS A 121 -4.14 -4.75 19.15
C HIS A 121 -4.47 -5.86 18.16
N GLY A 122 -5.53 -6.61 18.47
CA GLY A 122 -6.11 -7.58 17.55
C GLY A 122 -6.49 -6.89 16.24
N ILE A 123 -6.17 -7.56 15.14
CA ILE A 123 -6.90 -7.57 13.87
C ILE A 123 -8.27 -6.87 14.04
N THR A 124 -8.35 -5.57 13.75
CA THR A 124 -9.61 -4.83 13.66
C THR A 124 -10.24 -5.11 12.30
N TYR A 125 -10.28 -6.38 11.90
CA TYR A 125 -11.22 -6.81 10.89
C TYR A 125 -12.56 -6.90 11.60
N LYS A 126 -13.34 -5.82 11.53
CA LYS A 126 -14.78 -5.88 11.78
C LYS A 126 -15.39 -6.71 10.64
N TYR A 127 -15.30 -8.02 10.76
CA TYR A 127 -16.22 -8.95 10.15
C TYR A 127 -16.92 -9.69 11.31
N LEU A 128 -17.91 -8.99 11.87
CA LEU A 128 -19.07 -9.45 12.65
C LEU A 128 -19.91 -8.20 12.94
#